data_AF-R9MK18-F1
#
_entry.id   AF-R9MK18-F1
#
_cell.length_a   1.000
_cell.length_b   1.000
_cell.length_c   1.000
_cell.angle_alpha   90.00
_cell.angle_beta   90.00
_cell.angle_gamma   90.00
#
_symmetry.space_group_name_H-M   'P 1'
#
loop_
_entity.id
_entity.type
_entity.pdbx_description
1 polymer ?
#
loop_
_entity_poly.entity_id
_entity_poly.type
_entity_poly.pdbx_seq_one_letter_code
_entity_poly.pdbx_strand_id
1 'polypeptide(L)' 'DFSVPFDDNISERDLRKAKNRQKMAGGFRKESGHEMYCSIMSIIETLKKREMDLIENIKKIFMGTPAIF' A
#
# COMPACT_ATOMS: atom_id res chain seq x y z
N ASP A 1 9.26 -13.08 -24.61
CA ASP A 1 9.43 -11.63 -24.80
C ASP A 1 9.84 -11.06 -23.45
N PHE A 2 11.04 -10.47 -23.35
CA PHE A 2 11.64 -9.98 -22.09
C PHE A 2 11.64 -8.44 -22.03
N SER A 3 10.82 -7.79 -22.86
CA SER A 3 10.66 -6.35 -22.83
C SER A 3 9.95 -5.92 -21.55
N VAL A 4 10.71 -5.36 -20.61
CA VAL A 4 10.15 -4.67 -19.45
C VAL A 4 9.84 -3.24 -19.88
N PRO A 5 8.59 -2.76 -19.76
CA PRO A 5 8.26 -1.38 -20.05
C PRO A 5 9.10 -0.44 -19.16
N PHE A 6 9.64 0.63 -19.74
CA PHE A 6 10.42 1.63 -19.00
C PHE A 6 9.65 2.24 -17.81
N ASP A 7 8.32 2.23 -17.88
CA ASP A 7 7.41 2.77 -16.88
C ASP A 7 6.97 1.76 -15.80
N ASP A 8 7.50 0.54 -15.79
CA ASP A 8 7.22 -0.49 -14.75
C ASP A 8 7.93 -0.18 -13.41
N ASN A 9 7.74 1.04 -12.92
CA ASN A 9 8.32 1.55 -11.68
C ASN A 9 7.34 1.54 -10.51
N ILE A 10 6.28 0.73 -10.59
CA ILE A 10 5.16 0.76 -9.63
C ILE A 10 5.66 0.46 -8.21
N SER A 11 6.51 -0.55 -8.05
CA SER A 11 7.12 -0.89 -6.76
C SER A 11 7.93 0.26 -6.15
N GLU A 12 8.72 0.95 -6.98
CA GLU A 12 9.49 2.12 -6.54
C GLU A 12 8.58 3.30 -6.16
N ARG A 13 7.52 3.52 -6.93
CA ARG A 13 6.50 4.54 -6.66
C ARG A 13 5.75 4.30 -5.35
N ASP A 14 5.48 3.04 -5.03
CA ASP A 14 4.87 2.65 -3.75
C ASP A 14 5.81 2.93 -2.57
N LEU A 15 7.11 2.63 -2.70
CA LEU A 15 8.11 2.93 -1.67
C LEU A 15 8.30 4.43 -1.43
N ARG A 16 8.17 5.28 -2.46
CA ARG A 16 8.23 6.74 -2.29
C ARG A 16 7.18 7.28 -1.32
N LYS A 17 5.98 6.68 -1.27
CA LYS A 17 4.91 7.08 -0.34
C LYS A 17 5.35 6.91 1.11
N ALA A 18 5.97 5.76 1.43
CA ALA A 18 6.53 5.49 2.74
C ALA A 18 7.67 6.45 3.10
N LYS A 19 8.58 6.73 2.14
CA LYS A 19 9.68 7.66 2.37
C LYS A 19 9.20 9.09 2.62
N ASN A 20 8.19 9.54 1.88
CA ASN A 20 7.58 10.85 2.09
C ASN A 20 6.99 10.95 3.50
N ARG A 21 6.26 9.93 3.98
CA ARG A 21 5.72 9.92 5.35
C ARG A 21 6.81 9.96 6.42
N GLN A 22 7.94 9.30 6.18
CA GLN A 22 9.10 9.34 7.07
C GLN A 22 9.74 10.74 7.15
N LYS A 23 9.77 11.48 6.04
CA LYS A 23 10.44 12.80 5.93
C LYS A 23 9.62 13.96 6.52
N MET A 24 8.32 13.78 6.76
CA MET A 24 7.46 14.83 7.30
C MET A 24 7.78 15.13 8.77
N ALA A 25 7.61 16.39 9.19
CA ALA A 25 7.61 16.75 10.61
C ALA A 25 6.50 15.99 11.35
N GLY A 26 6.86 15.29 12.43
CA GLY A 26 5.92 14.37 13.09
C GLY A 26 5.73 13.04 12.35
N GLY A 27 6.68 12.65 11.51
CA GLY A 27 6.75 11.33 10.89
C GLY A 27 6.82 10.19 11.93
N PHE A 28 7.06 8.98 11.45
CA PHE A 28 7.05 7.79 12.30
C PHE A 28 7.97 7.90 13.53
N ARG A 29 7.44 7.56 14.71
CA ARG A 29 8.15 7.63 16.00
C ARG A 29 8.37 6.27 16.66
N LYS A 30 7.71 5.23 16.16
CA LYS A 30 7.73 3.86 16.68
C LYS A 30 7.70 2.86 15.53
N GLU A 31 8.33 1.71 15.75
CA GLU A 31 8.36 0.59 14.81
C GLU A 31 6.96 0.06 14.48
N SER A 32 6.12 -0.10 15.49
CA SER A 32 4.71 -0.49 15.29
C SER A 32 3.93 0.46 14.36
N GLY A 33 4.29 1.74 14.33
CA GLY A 33 3.69 2.71 13.40
C GLY A 33 4.15 2.51 11.96
N HIS A 34 5.38 2.04 11.75
CA HIS A 34 5.90 1.65 10.43
C HIS A 34 5.18 0.40 9.93
N GLU A 35 5.11 -0.64 10.76
CA GLU A 35 4.46 -1.92 10.41
C GLU A 35 2.98 -1.74 10.07
N MET A 36 2.25 -0.96 10.88
CA MET A 36 0.85 -0.64 10.63
C MET A 36 0.67 0.10 9.31
N TYR A 37 1.52 1.10 9.04
CA TYR A 37 1.45 1.86 7.78
C TYR A 37 1.75 0.97 6.57
N CYS A 38 2.79 0.14 6.64
CA CYS A 38 3.12 -0.81 5.56
C CYS A 38 1.96 -1.78 5.32
N SER A 39 1.36 -2.34 6.36
CA SER A 39 0.22 -3.26 6.25
C SER A 39 -0.98 -2.61 5.54
N ILE A 40 -1.34 -1.39 5.93
CA ILE A 40 -2.43 -0.63 5.30
C ILE A 40 -2.11 -0.33 3.83
N MET A 41 -0.91 0.15 3.54
CA MET A 41 -0.51 0.48 2.17
C MET A 41 -0.46 -0.75 1.27
N SER A 42 0.03 -1.90 1.77
CA SER A 42 0.03 -3.16 1.03
C SER A 42 -1.38 -3.56 0.58
N ILE A 43 -2.38 -3.43 1.45
CA ILE A 43 -3.78 -3.72 1.12
C ILE A 43 -4.29 -2.74 0.05
N ILE A 44 -4.12 -1.43 0.27
CA ILE A 44 -4.64 -0.40 -0.62
C ILE A 44 -4.03 -0.53 -2.03
N GLU A 45 -2.71 -0.69 -2.13
CA GLU A 45 -2.04 -0.81 -3.43
C GLU A 45 -2.41 -2.12 -4.14
N THR A 46 -2.63 -3.21 -3.41
CA THR A 46 -3.10 -4.48 -4.00
C THR A 46 -4.51 -4.34 -4.57
N LEU A 47 -5.42 -3.70 -3.83
CA LEU A 47 -6.79 -3.45 -4.31
C LEU A 47 -6.79 -2.56 -5.56
N LYS A 48 -5.95 -1.52 -5.60
CA LYS A 48 -5.78 -0.66 -6.78
C LYS A 48 -5.23 -1.43 -7.99
N LYS A 49 -4.22 -2.27 -7.79
CA LYS A 49 -3.62 -3.11 -8.86
C LYS A 49 -4.61 -4.09 -9.47
N ARG A 50 -5.58 -4.55 -8.68
CA ARG A 50 -6.65 -5.46 -9.11
C ARG A 50 -7.91 -4.75 -9.61
N GLU A 51 -7.89 -3.41 -9.71
CA GLU A 51 -9.02 -2.59 -10.14
C GLU A 51 -10.30 -2.83 -9.32
N MET A 52 -10.13 -3.12 -8.02
CA MET A 52 -11.24 -3.40 -7.11
C MET A 52 -11.72 -2.13 -6.41
N ASP A 53 -13.01 -2.04 -6.10
CA ASP A 53 -13.55 -0.89 -5.35
C ASP A 53 -12.95 -0.83 -3.94
N LEU A 54 -12.27 0.28 -3.62
CA LEU A 54 -11.56 0.44 -2.37
C LEU A 54 -12.51 0.43 -1.16
N ILE A 55 -13.64 1.14 -1.27
CA ILE A 55 -14.54 1.33 -0.13
C ILE A 55 -15.24 0.03 0.23
N GLU A 56 -15.73 -0.71 -0.76
CA GLU A 56 -16.37 -2.01 -0.57
C GLU A 56 -15.39 -3.02 0.05
N ASN A 57 -14.15 -3.08 -0.43
CA ASN A 57 -13.16 -4.02 0.09
C ASN A 57 -12.69 -3.66 1.50
N ILE A 58 -12.56 -2.37 1.81
CA ILE A 58 -12.28 -1.92 3.18
C ILE A 58 -13.42 -2.34 4.12
N LYS A 59 -14.69 -2.18 3.71
CA LYS A 59 -15.84 -2.66 4.49
C LYS A 59 -15.77 -4.17 4.73
N LYS A 60 -15.46 -4.97 3.70
CA LYS A 60 -15.30 -6.43 3.81
C LYS A 60 -14.23 -6.83 4.83
N ILE A 61 -13.09 -6.13 4.83
CA ILE A 61 -12.01 -6.34 5.80
C ILE A 61 -12.50 -6.09 7.24
N PHE A 62 -13.22 -4.99 7.47
CA PHE A 62 -13.80 -4.70 8.78
C PHE A 62 -14.92 -5.68 9.19
N MET A 63 -15.59 -6.31 8.24
CA MET A 63 -16.58 -7.37 8.47
C MET A 63 -15.94 -8.75 8.74
N GLY A 64 -14.61 -8.84 8.79
CA GLY A 64 -13.89 -10.09 9.06
C GLY A 64 -13.64 -10.97 7.84
N THR A 65 -13.92 -10.46 6.63
CA THR A 65 -13.49 -11.14 5.40
C THR A 65 -11.98 -10.95 5.25
N PRO A 66 -11.19 -12.02 5.01
CA PRO A 66 -9.76 -11.88 4.84
C PRO A 66 -9.44 -10.95 3.67
N ALA A 67 -8.50 -10.02 3.88
CA ALA A 67 -7.98 -9.20 2.80
C ALA A 67 -7.37 -10.14 1.74
N ILE A 68 -7.78 -9.98 0.49
CA ILE A 68 -7.26 -10.80 -0.60
C ILE A 68 -5.87 -10.24 -0.93
N PHE A 69 -4.82 -10.91 -0.44
CA PHE A 69 -3.43 -10.64 -0.79
C PHE A 69 -3.11 -11.15 -2.20
#